data_AF-A0A164IAB4-F1
#
_entry.id   AF-A0A164IAB4-F1
#
_cell.length_a   1.000
_cell.length_b   1.000
_cell.length_c   1.000
_cell.angle_alpha   90.00
_cell.angle_beta   90.00
_cell.angle_gamma   90.00
#
_symmetry.space_group_name_H-M   'P 1'
#
loop_
_entity.id
_entity.type
_entity.pdbx_description
1 polymer ?
#
loop_
_entity_poly.entity_id
_entity_poly.type
_entity_poly.pdbx_seq_one_letter_code
_entity_poly.pdbx_strand_id
1 'polypeptide(L)'
;MWRDFTCVDDLVEGIRLLIDAVPVRPAPGAGVPEGDSLSKDAPYRIVNIGNSDKVKLLDFVDAIEEVLGKKAVRNYLPMQKGDVPATWADASLLKTLTGYSPKTDIRDGMRRFVAWYRDYYGK
;
A
#
# COMPACT_ATOMS: atom_id res chain seq x y z
N MET A 1 -9.62 3.50 14.23
CA MET A 1 -9.60 3.04 12.83
C MET A 1 -8.17 2.77 12.43
N TRP A 2 -7.91 1.66 11.75
CA TRP A 2 -6.60 1.27 11.24
C TRP A 2 -6.62 1.17 9.72
N ARG A 3 -5.54 1.62 9.09
CA ARG A 3 -5.38 1.61 7.64
C ARG A 3 -3.96 1.18 7.29
N ASP A 4 -3.83 0.52 6.16
CA ASP A 4 -2.56 0.28 5.49
C ASP A 4 -2.26 1.47 4.59
N PHE A 5 -1.22 2.22 4.95
CA PHE A 5 -0.72 3.31 4.13
C PHE A 5 0.51 2.81 3.38
N THR A 6 0.47 2.96 2.06
CA THR A 6 1.57 2.59 1.17
C THR A 6 2.07 3.87 0.50
N CYS A 7 3.38 4.12 0.59
CA CYS A 7 4.00 5.24 -0.12
C CYS A 7 3.81 5.07 -1.62
N VAL A 8 3.52 6.16 -2.35
CA VAL A 8 3.30 6.10 -3.80
C VAL A 8 4.52 5.56 -4.54
N ASP A 9 5.73 5.85 -4.06
CA ASP A 9 6.96 5.36 -4.68
C ASP A 9 7.11 3.83 -4.51
N ASP A 10 6.68 3.29 -3.37
CA ASP A 10 6.65 1.83 -3.17
C ASP A 10 5.56 1.16 -4.03
N LEU A 11 4.42 1.84 -4.26
CA LEU A 11 3.37 1.37 -5.16
C LEU A 11 3.89 1.32 -6.61
N VAL A 12 4.57 2.37 -7.06
CA VAL A 12 5.18 2.45 -8.39
C VAL A 12 6.23 1.35 -8.57
N GLU A 13 7.10 1.14 -7.58
CA GLU A 13 8.10 0.07 -7.63
C GLU A 13 7.45 -1.32 -7.70
N GLY A 14 6.41 -1.57 -6.90
CA GLY A 14 5.64 -2.81 -6.96
C GLY A 14 5.03 -3.05 -8.35
N ILE A 15 4.44 -2.03 -8.97
CA ILE A 15 3.92 -2.12 -10.35
C ILE A 15 5.04 -2.40 -11.34
N ARG A 16 6.17 -1.68 -11.25
CA ARG A 16 7.32 -1.85 -12.13
C ARG A 16 7.86 -3.28 -12.10
N LEU A 17 8.00 -3.85 -10.91
CA LEU A 17 8.48 -5.22 -10.73
C LEU A 17 7.50 -6.26 -11.29
N LEU A 18 6.19 -6.00 -11.21
CA LEU A 18 5.17 -6.89 -11.76
C LEU A 18 5.15 -6.92 -13.29
N ILE A 19 5.70 -5.90 -13.97
CA ILE A 19 5.85 -5.91 -15.44
C ILE A 19 6.70 -7.11 -15.90
N ASP A 20 7.70 -7.49 -15.11
CA ASP A 20 8.58 -8.62 -15.40
C ASP A 20 8.01 -9.97 -14.89
N ALA A 21 6.93 -9.94 -14.11
CA ALA A 21 6.27 -11.11 -13.51
C ALA A 21 4.97 -11.49 -14.26
N VAL A 22 5.03 -11.49 -15.59
CA VAL A 22 3.88 -11.74 -16.47
C VAL A 22 3.22 -13.09 -16.13
N PRO A 23 1.90 -13.15 -15.90
CA PRO A 23 1.21 -14.41 -15.64
C PRO A 23 1.26 -15.31 -16.88
N VAL A 24 1.66 -16.57 -16.70
CA VAL A 24 1.68 -17.58 -17.75
C VAL A 24 0.63 -18.63 -17.42
N ARG A 25 -0.17 -19.02 -18.42
CA ARG A 25 -1.16 -20.08 -18.23
C ARG A 25 -0.44 -21.37 -17.77
N PRO A 26 -0.90 -22.02 -16.68
CA PRO A 26 -0.33 -23.30 -16.26
C PRO A 26 -0.42 -24.35 -17.36
N ALA A 27 0.58 -25.23 -17.45
CA ALA A 27 0.53 -26.37 -18.34
C ALA A 27 -0.68 -27.27 -17.99
N PRO A 28 -1.26 -28.02 -18.95
CA PRO A 28 -2.34 -28.95 -18.65
C PRO A 28 -1.95 -29.93 -17.55
N GLY A 29 -2.76 -30.00 -16.49
CA GLY A 29 -2.49 -30.84 -15.30
C GLY A 29 -1.58 -30.22 -14.24
N ALA A 30 -0.97 -29.06 -14.49
CA ALA A 30 -0.27 -28.30 -13.47
C ALA A 30 -1.26 -27.58 -12.53
N GLY A 31 -1.00 -27.66 -11.22
CA GLY A 31 -1.73 -26.90 -10.21
C GLY A 31 -1.30 -25.43 -10.17
N VAL A 32 -2.12 -24.60 -9.52
CA VAL A 32 -1.73 -23.24 -9.14
C VAL A 32 -1.02 -23.31 -7.79
N PRO A 33 0.15 -22.68 -7.61
CA PRO A 33 0.84 -22.64 -6.32
C PRO A 33 -0.05 -22.12 -5.19
N GLU A 34 0.12 -22.63 -3.98
CA GLU A 34 -0.62 -22.15 -2.81
C GLU A 34 -0.33 -20.66 -2.58
N GLY A 35 -1.39 -19.88 -2.33
CA GLY A 35 -1.29 -18.42 -2.16
C GLY A 35 -1.13 -17.62 -3.45
N ASP A 36 -1.09 -18.26 -4.63
CA ASP A 36 -1.10 -17.60 -5.93
C ASP A 36 -2.54 -17.51 -6.48
N SER A 37 -2.91 -16.34 -6.99
CA SER A 37 -4.21 -16.06 -7.61
C SER A 37 -4.22 -16.31 -9.12
N LEU A 38 -3.18 -16.95 -9.66
CA LEU A 38 -3.05 -17.29 -11.07
C LEU A 38 -4.27 -18.08 -11.56
N SER A 39 -4.86 -17.62 -12.65
CA SER A 39 -5.99 -18.28 -13.31
C SER A 39 -5.54 -19.56 -14.01
N LYS A 40 -6.40 -20.59 -13.94
CA LYS A 40 -6.20 -21.88 -14.63
C LYS A 40 -6.52 -21.79 -16.13
N ASP A 41 -7.39 -20.83 -16.48
CA ASP A 41 -8.01 -20.75 -17.80
C ASP A 41 -7.36 -19.67 -18.68
N ALA A 42 -6.69 -18.69 -18.08
CA ALA A 42 -6.08 -17.56 -18.78
C ALA A 42 -4.76 -17.11 -18.12
N PRO A 43 -3.85 -16.44 -18.87
CA PRO A 43 -2.67 -15.78 -18.30
C PRO A 43 -3.11 -14.52 -17.52
N TYR A 44 -3.69 -14.72 -16.33
CA TYR A 44 -4.26 -13.66 -15.49
C TYR A 44 -3.98 -13.93 -14.01
N ARG A 45 -3.71 -12.88 -13.24
CA ARG A 45 -3.40 -12.94 -11.81
C ARG A 45 -3.83 -11.65 -11.11
N ILE A 46 -4.31 -11.75 -9.87
CA ILE A 46 -4.66 -10.62 -9.00
C ILE A 46 -3.59 -10.48 -7.91
N VAL A 47 -2.92 -9.34 -7.87
CA VAL A 47 -1.87 -9.08 -6.87
C VAL A 47 -2.23 -7.86 -6.06
N ASN A 48 -2.30 -8.00 -4.74
CA ASN A 48 -2.41 -6.86 -3.84
C ASN A 48 -1.03 -6.19 -3.72
N ILE A 49 -1.00 -4.86 -3.75
CA ILE A 49 0.18 -4.06 -3.42
C ILE A 49 -0.17 -3.24 -2.19
N GLY A 50 0.60 -3.42 -1.11
CA GLY A 50 0.44 -2.67 0.13
C GLY A 50 1.57 -2.92 1.10
N ASN A 51 1.67 -2.09 2.14
CA ASN A 51 2.72 -2.18 3.17
C ASN A 51 2.52 -3.38 4.10
N SER A 52 1.32 -3.96 4.11
CA SER A 52 0.96 -5.11 4.95
C SER A 52 1.12 -4.85 6.45
N ASP A 53 1.21 -3.58 6.83
CA ASP A 53 1.20 -3.13 8.22
C ASP A 53 0.11 -2.07 8.42
N LYS A 54 -0.44 -2.05 9.63
CA LYS A 54 -1.57 -1.21 9.99
C LYS A 54 -1.09 -0.02 10.82
N VAL A 55 -1.51 1.18 10.41
CA VAL A 55 -1.25 2.42 11.14
C VAL A 55 -2.57 2.98 11.65
N LYS A 56 -2.59 3.54 12.86
CA LYS A 56 -3.79 4.22 13.35
C LYS A 56 -3.97 5.51 12.56
N LEU A 57 -5.22 5.84 12.24
CA LEU A 57 -5.53 7.10 11.56
C LEU A 57 -4.99 8.33 12.32
N LEU A 58 -5.00 8.29 13.66
CA LEU A 58 -4.46 9.41 14.45
C LEU A 58 -2.93 9.51 14.36
N ASP A 59 -2.21 8.39 14.28
CA ASP A 59 -0.75 8.40 14.11
C ASP A 59 -0.37 9.00 12.74
N PHE A 60 -1.20 8.78 11.71
CA PHE A 60 -1.07 9.44 10.40
C PHE A 60 -1.25 10.96 10.49
N VAL A 61 -2.26 11.42 11.22
CA VAL A 61 -2.50 12.86 11.46
C VAL A 61 -1.36 13.47 12.28
N ASP A 62 -0.89 12.78 13.33
CA ASP A 62 0.23 13.21 14.16
C ASP A 62 1.51 13.36 13.32
N ALA A 63 1.76 12.46 12.37
CA ALA A 63 2.90 12.57 11.45
C ALA A 63 2.83 13.84 10.59
N ILE A 64 1.64 14.22 10.09
CA ILE A 64 1.46 15.49 9.35
C ILE A 64 1.79 16.68 10.25
N GLU A 65 1.22 16.72 11.45
CA GLU A 65 1.41 17.82 12.40
C GLU A 65 2.87 18.01 12.79
N GLU A 66 3.61 16.91 12.98
CA GLU A 66 5.03 16.93 13.30
C GLU A 66 5.87 17.51 12.16
N VAL A 67 5.65 17.06 10.93
CA VAL A 67 6.39 17.57 9.76
C VAL A 67 6.08 19.05 9.50
N LEU A 68 4.84 19.48 9.78
CA LEU A 68 4.44 20.88 9.64
C LEU A 68 4.83 21.76 10.83
N GLY A 69 5.18 21.17 11.98
CA GLY A 69 5.39 21.89 13.24
C GLY A 69 4.13 22.60 13.75
N LYS A 70 2.93 22.13 13.35
CA LYS A 70 1.65 22.79 13.63
C LYS A 70 0.58 21.77 13.97
N LYS A 71 -0.13 21.97 15.08
CA LYS A 71 -1.27 21.15 15.47
C LYS A 71 -2.52 21.54 14.69
N ALA A 72 -3.27 20.54 14.22
CA ALA A 72 -4.55 20.78 13.57
C ALA A 72 -5.65 21.03 14.62
N VAL A 73 -6.62 21.87 14.27
CA VAL A 73 -7.88 21.97 15.02
C VAL A 73 -8.72 20.76 14.62
N ARG A 74 -8.76 19.72 15.48
CA ARG A 74 -9.40 18.44 15.16
C ARG A 74 -10.90 18.50 15.45
N ASN A 75 -11.71 18.15 14.45
CA ASN A 75 -13.14 17.91 14.60
C ASN A 75 -13.39 16.39 14.56
N TYR A 76 -13.60 15.76 15.70
CA TYR A 76 -13.82 14.32 15.79
C TYR A 76 -15.26 13.97 15.45
N LEU A 77 -15.43 13.12 14.44
CA LEU A 77 -16.73 12.61 14.01
C LEU A 77 -16.88 11.13 14.38
N PRO A 78 -18.12 10.62 14.53
CA PRO A 78 -18.36 9.19 14.68
C PRO A 78 -17.89 8.41 13.43
N MET A 79 -17.74 7.09 13.56
CA MET A 79 -17.42 6.22 12.44
C MET A 79 -18.49 6.36 11.34
N GLN A 80 -18.05 6.56 10.10
CA GLN A 80 -18.97 6.77 8.99
C GLN A 80 -19.55 5.45 8.49
N LYS A 81 -20.76 5.50 7.94
CA LYS A 81 -21.40 4.31 7.36
C LYS A 81 -20.57 3.84 6.16
N GLY A 82 -20.02 2.63 6.25
CA GLY A 82 -19.12 2.04 5.24
C GLY A 82 -17.66 1.96 5.68
N ASP A 83 -17.27 2.63 6.77
CA ASP A 83 -15.94 2.44 7.35
C ASP A 83 -15.83 1.07 8.02
N VAL A 84 -14.72 0.38 7.73
CA VAL A 84 -14.29 -0.79 8.50
C VAL A 84 -13.33 -0.36 9.62
N PRO A 85 -13.40 -0.97 10.83
CA PRO A 85 -12.52 -0.62 11.95
C PRO A 85 -11.03 -0.77 11.65
N ALA A 86 -10.65 -1.78 10.86
CA ALA A 86 -9.29 -2.08 10.46
C ALA A 86 -9.27 -2.81 9.11
N THR A 87 -8.32 -2.46 8.24
CA THR A 87 -8.06 -3.15 6.98
C THR A 87 -6.61 -2.94 6.56
N TRP A 88 -6.01 -3.95 5.94
CA TRP A 88 -4.65 -3.93 5.40
C TRP A 88 -4.52 -4.95 4.27
N ALA A 89 -3.53 -4.76 3.40
CA ALA A 89 -3.27 -5.66 2.29
C ALA A 89 -2.47 -6.89 2.75
N ASP A 90 -2.78 -8.06 2.20
CA ASP A 90 -1.85 -9.19 2.18
C ASP A 90 -1.02 -9.10 0.90
N ALA A 91 0.25 -8.69 1.02
CA ALA A 91 1.19 -8.55 -0.08
C ALA A 91 2.14 -9.76 -0.22
N SER A 92 1.79 -10.92 0.38
CA SER A 92 2.62 -12.13 0.31
C SER A 92 2.87 -12.57 -1.14
N LEU A 93 1.85 -12.50 -2.00
CA LEU A 93 1.99 -12.86 -3.41
C LEU A 93 2.93 -11.89 -4.16
N LEU A 94 2.87 -10.58 -3.90
CA LEU A 94 3.81 -9.61 -4.47
C LEU A 94 5.24 -9.99 -4.11
N LYS A 95 5.49 -10.29 -2.83
CA LYS A 95 6.82 -10.69 -2.34
C LYS A 95 7.30 -11.98 -2.97
N THR A 96 6.44 -12.99 -3.11
CA THR A 96 6.78 -14.25 -3.77
C THR A 96 7.20 -14.05 -5.23
N LEU A 97 6.49 -13.18 -5.96
CA LEU A 97 6.74 -12.96 -7.39
C LEU A 97 7.96 -12.08 -7.66
N THR A 98 8.21 -11.08 -6.80
CA THR A 98 9.15 -10.00 -7.10
C THR A 98 10.33 -9.92 -6.13
N GLY A 99 10.27 -10.63 -5.00
CA GLY A 99 11.19 -10.47 -3.88
C GLY A 99 11.01 -9.16 -3.10
N TYR A 100 10.06 -8.31 -3.49
CA TYR A 100 9.88 -6.97 -2.94
C TYR A 100 8.68 -6.88 -2.01
N SER A 101 8.78 -5.99 -1.03
CA SER A 101 7.65 -5.53 -0.22
C SER A 101 7.84 -4.04 0.01
N PRO A 102 6.76 -3.24 -0.02
CA PRO A 102 6.81 -1.85 0.43
C PRO A 102 7.45 -1.78 1.81
N LYS A 103 8.23 -0.73 2.03
CA LYS A 103 9.13 -0.62 3.19
C LYS A 103 9.24 0.79 3.75
N THR A 104 8.61 1.77 3.11
CA THR A 104 8.61 3.15 3.58
C THR A 104 7.65 3.27 4.76
N ASP A 105 8.17 3.61 5.94
CA ASP A 105 7.31 3.90 7.09
C ASP A 105 6.54 5.21 6.89
N ILE A 106 5.49 5.39 7.69
CA ILE A 106 4.59 6.53 7.50
C ILE A 106 5.26 7.89 7.72
N ARG A 107 6.24 7.99 8.63
CA ARG A 107 6.91 9.26 8.95
C ARG A 107 7.84 9.66 7.81
N ASP A 108 8.57 8.70 7.26
CA ASP A 108 9.41 8.90 6.07
C ASP A 108 8.56 9.29 4.85
N GLY A 109 7.48 8.54 4.60
CA GLY A 109 6.55 8.85 3.52
C GLY A 109 5.93 10.25 3.66
N MET A 110 5.54 10.63 4.88
CA MET A 110 4.95 11.94 5.17
C MET A 110 5.94 13.09 4.97
N ARG A 111 7.20 12.93 5.42
CA ARG A 111 8.26 13.92 5.20
C ARG A 111 8.48 14.19 3.71
N ARG A 112 8.59 13.12 2.91
CA ARG A 112 8.77 13.19 1.46
C ARG A 112 7.56 13.87 0.80
N PHE A 113 6.35 13.47 1.19
CA PHE A 113 5.12 14.03 0.64
C PHE A 113 4.98 15.54 0.92
N VAL A 114 5.19 15.98 2.16
CA VAL A 114 5.10 17.41 2.52
C VAL A 114 6.17 18.23 1.82
N ALA A 115 7.40 17.70 1.69
CA ALA A 115 8.48 18.36 0.96
C ALA A 115 8.10 18.56 -0.52
N TRP A 116 7.63 17.51 -1.19
CA TRP A 116 7.12 17.59 -2.56
C TRP A 116 5.96 18.59 -2.69
N TYR A 117 4.99 18.56 -1.77
CA TYR A 117 3.84 19.45 -1.83
C TYR A 117 4.26 20.93 -1.72
N ARG A 118 5.17 21.25 -0.80
CA ARG A 118 5.67 22.63 -0.64
C ARG A 118 6.43 23.13 -1.85
N ASP A 119 7.31 22.29 -2.40
CA ASP A 119 8.06 22.60 -3.61
C ASP A 119 7.11 22.84 -4.80
N TYR A 120 6.19 21.90 -5.05
CA TYR A 120 5.26 21.97 -6.18
C TYR A 120 4.30 23.17 -6.11
N TYR A 121 3.82 23.52 -4.91
CA TYR A 121 2.86 24.62 -4.72
C TYR A 121 3.49 25.95 -4.25
N GLY A 122 4.82 26.01 -4.08
CA GLY A 122 5.53 27.20 -3.59
C GLY A 122 5.10 27.66 -2.18
N LYS A 123 5.02 26.72 -1.24
CA LYS A 123 4.55 26.94 0.15
C LYS A 123 5.67 26.92 1.19
#